data_AF-A0A4C1XEH2-F1
#
_entry.id   AF-A0A4C1XEH2-F1
#
_cell.length_a   1.000
_cell.length_b   1.000
_cell.length_c   1.000
_cell.angle_alpha   90.00
_cell.angle_beta   90.00
_cell.angle_gamma   90.00
#
_symmetry.space_group_name_H-M   'P 1'
#
loop_
_entity.id
_entity.type
_entity.pdbx_description
1 polymer ?
#
loop_
_entity_poly.entity_id
_entity_poly.type
_entity_poly.pdbx_seq_one_letter_code
_entity_poly.pdbx_strand_id
1 'polypeptide(L)'
;MEPPAGECPKLTIKITDWKRVSAVLEKVDTPEFNKIPDDIESTTEIDSVMGALTDHVRIVVERNLRTVPVTTERRKLPWDALELLRTKNAALRHA
;
A
#
# COMPACT_ATOMS: atom_id res chain seq x y z
N MET A 1 -16.05 -5.18 39.23
CA MET A 1 -16.51 -4.54 37.98
C MET A 1 -15.28 -4.46 37.08
N GLU A 2 -15.15 -5.35 36.09
CA GLU A 2 -14.06 -5.27 35.10
C GLU A 2 -14.29 -4.05 34.21
N PRO A 3 -13.24 -3.29 33.84
CA PRO A 3 -13.38 -2.23 32.86
C PRO A 3 -13.77 -2.84 31.51
N PRO A 4 -14.67 -2.22 30.74
CA PRO A 4 -14.97 -2.69 29.40
C PRO A 4 -13.66 -2.71 28.62
N ALA A 5 -13.28 -3.89 28.13
CA ALA A 5 -12.09 -4.07 27.31
C ALA A 5 -12.18 -3.06 26.16
N GLY A 6 -11.35 -2.02 26.23
CA GLY A 6 -11.32 -0.97 25.23
C GLY A 6 -11.06 -1.61 23.88
N GLU A 7 -12.10 -1.63 23.03
CA GLU A 7 -11.98 -2.16 21.67
C GLU A 7 -10.88 -1.38 20.97
N CYS A 8 -9.71 -1.99 20.78
CA CYS A 8 -8.65 -1.37 20.00
C CYS A 8 -9.22 -1.10 18.61
N PRO A 9 -9.13 0.14 18.09
CA PRO A 9 -9.53 0.43 16.73
C PRO A 9 -8.81 -0.54 15.81
N LYS A 10 -9.55 -1.32 15.01
CA LYS A 10 -8.96 -2.14 13.95
C LYS A 10 -8.19 -1.19 13.03
N LEU A 11 -6.88 -1.14 13.20
CA LEU A 11 -6.01 -0.35 12.36
C LEU A 11 -6.13 -0.91 10.94
N THR A 12 -6.44 -0.05 9.98
CA THR A 12 -6.53 -0.41 8.57
C THR A 12 -5.60 0.46 7.76
N ILE A 13 -4.87 -0.12 6.82
CA ILE A 13 -4.04 0.62 5.86
C ILE A 13 -4.60 0.45 4.45
N LYS A 14 -4.37 1.47 3.62
CA LYS A 14 -4.65 1.42 2.19
C LYS A 14 -3.42 0.89 1.47
N ILE A 15 -3.57 -0.16 0.69
CA ILE A 15 -2.51 -0.72 -0.16
C ILE A 15 -3.01 -0.82 -1.59
N THR A 16 -2.13 -0.57 -2.56
CA THR A 16 -2.44 -0.74 -3.98
C THR A 16 -2.00 -2.12 -4.44
N ASP A 17 -2.86 -2.83 -5.17
CA ASP A 17 -2.49 -4.10 -5.80
C ASP A 17 -1.70 -3.84 -7.10
N TRP A 18 -0.38 -3.67 -6.97
CA TRP A 18 0.50 -3.35 -8.09
C TRP A 18 0.50 -4.41 -9.20
N LYS A 19 0.25 -5.67 -8.88
CA LYS A 19 0.16 -6.74 -9.89
C LYS A 19 -1.05 -6.53 -10.80
N ARG A 20 -2.19 -6.14 -10.22
CA ARG A 20 -3.39 -5.79 -10.98
C ARG A 20 -3.24 -4.49 -11.75
N VAL A 21 -2.59 -3.47 -11.16
CA VAL A 21 -2.25 -2.22 -11.87
C VAL A 21 -1.42 -2.52 -13.12
N SER A 22 -0.37 -3.34 -13.00
CA SER A 22 0.48 -3.74 -14.13
C SER A 22 -0.32 -4.43 -15.23
N ALA A 23 -1.19 -5.39 -14.88
CA ALA A 23 -1.98 -6.13 -15.86
C ALA A 23 -3.01 -5.26 -16.59
N VAL A 24 -3.53 -4.21 -15.92
CA VAL A 24 -4.44 -3.25 -16.56
C VAL A 24 -3.68 -2.31 -17.49
N LEU A 25 -2.51 -1.83 -17.09
CA LEU A 25 -1.68 -0.94 -17.92
C LEU A 25 -1.03 -1.64 -19.11
N GLU A 26 -0.78 -2.95 -19.03
CA GLU A 26 -0.27 -3.76 -20.15
C GLU A 26 -1.29 -3.93 -21.29
N LYS A 27 -2.59 -3.71 -21.01
CA LYS A 27 -3.63 -3.72 -22.04
C LYS A 27 -3.60 -2.45 -22.88
N VAL A 28 -2.94 -2.56 -24.02
CA VAL A 28 -2.80 -1.48 -25.02
C VAL A 28 -4.09 -1.16 -25.78
N ASP A 29 -5.05 -2.10 -25.89
CA ASP A 29 -6.36 -1.86 -26.53
C ASP A 29 -7.38 -1.15 -25.61
N THR A 30 -6.91 -0.16 -24.84
CA THR A 30 -7.78 0.62 -23.95
C THR A 30 -8.40 1.81 -24.69
N PRO A 31 -9.74 1.95 -24.71
CA PRO A 31 -10.42 3.06 -25.39
C PRO A 31 -9.98 4.45 -24.96
N GLU A 32 -9.41 4.58 -23.76
CA GLU A 32 -8.85 5.80 -23.22
C GLU A 32 -7.69 6.37 -24.06
N PHE A 33 -6.97 5.52 -24.79
CA PHE A 33 -5.87 5.93 -25.66
C PHE A 33 -6.28 6.10 -27.13
N ASN A 34 -7.53 5.80 -27.50
CA ASN A 34 -8.04 6.02 -28.86
C ASN A 34 -8.11 7.51 -29.26
N LYS A 35 -7.88 8.43 -28.32
CA LYS A 35 -7.84 9.88 -28.56
C LYS A 35 -6.41 10.39 -28.80
N ILE A 36 -5.41 9.53 -28.64
CA ILE A 36 -4.01 9.86 -28.89
C ILE A 36 -3.77 9.69 -30.40
N PRO A 37 -3.28 10.73 -31.10
CA PRO A 37 -2.92 10.59 -32.50
C PRO A 37 -1.68 9.70 -32.65
N ASP A 38 -1.62 8.95 -33.77
CA ASP A 38 -0.47 8.07 -34.06
C ASP A 38 0.83 8.86 -34.24
N ASP A 39 0.72 10.07 -34.80
CA ASP A 39 1.82 11.02 -34.97
C ASP A 39 1.61 12.23 -34.06
N ILE A 40 2.66 12.62 -33.32
CA ILE A 40 2.67 13.80 -32.45
C ILE A 40 3.50 14.88 -33.14
N GLU A 41 2.85 15.93 -33.61
CA GLU A 41 3.48 17.00 -34.42
C GLU A 41 3.73 18.28 -33.61
N SER A 42 3.06 18.43 -32.46
CA SER A 42 3.11 19.66 -31.66
C SER A 42 3.38 19.42 -30.18
N THR A 43 3.94 20.44 -29.52
CA THR A 43 4.15 20.43 -28.06
C THR A 43 2.83 20.43 -27.30
N THR A 44 1.78 21.03 -27.85
CA THR A 44 0.43 21.03 -27.28
C THR A 44 -0.18 19.62 -27.26
N GLU A 45 0.09 18.81 -28.28
CA GLU A 45 -0.32 17.40 -28.30
C GLU A 45 0.47 16.58 -27.29
N ILE A 46 1.78 16.82 -27.15
CA ILE A 46 2.60 16.19 -26.09
C ILE A 46 1.98 16.44 -24.72
N ASP A 47 1.67 17.70 -24.39
CA ASP A 47 1.06 18.07 -23.11
C ASP A 47 -0.30 17.38 -22.91
N SER A 48 -1.12 17.32 -23.98
CA SER A 48 -2.42 16.66 -23.95
C SER A 48 -2.30 15.14 -23.69
N VAL A 49 -1.41 14.46 -24.40
CA VAL A 49 -1.17 13.03 -24.28
C VAL A 49 -0.59 12.67 -22.91
N MET A 50 0.39 13.45 -22.42
CA MET A 50 0.92 13.28 -21.07
C MET A 50 -0.15 13.46 -19.99
N GLY A 51 -1.03 14.45 -20.16
CA GLY A 51 -2.18 14.66 -19.30
C GLY A 51 -3.10 13.43 -19.27
N ALA A 52 -3.51 12.95 -20.44
CA ALA A 52 -4.38 11.77 -20.58
C ALA A 52 -3.77 10.51 -19.95
N LEU A 53 -2.46 10.28 -20.17
CA LEU A 53 -1.75 9.14 -19.59
C LEU A 53 -1.67 9.24 -18.06
N THR A 54 -1.35 10.42 -17.54
CA THR A 54 -1.27 10.67 -16.09
C THR A 54 -2.63 10.43 -15.42
N ASP A 55 -3.70 10.89 -16.05
CA ASP A 55 -5.07 10.72 -15.57
C ASP A 55 -5.47 9.24 -15.57
N HIS A 56 -5.14 8.52 -16.64
CA HIS A 56 -5.41 7.09 -16.73
C HIS A 56 -4.67 6.30 -15.64
N VAL A 57 -3.36 6.51 -15.47
CA VAL A 57 -2.57 5.84 -14.43
C VAL A 57 -3.13 6.12 -13.05
N ARG A 58 -3.49 7.37 -12.76
CA ARG A 58 -4.14 7.76 -11.50
C ARG A 58 -5.43 6.97 -11.26
N ILE A 59 -6.32 6.91 -12.25
CA ILE A 59 -7.59 6.15 -12.16
C ILE A 59 -7.32 4.67 -11.92
N VAL A 60 -6.35 4.07 -12.62
CA VAL A 60 -6.02 2.64 -12.47
C VAL A 60 -5.47 2.36 -11.06
N VAL A 61 -4.61 3.22 -10.54
CA VAL A 61 -4.07 3.11 -9.17
C VAL A 61 -5.19 3.23 -8.14
N GLU A 62 -6.08 4.22 -8.27
CA GLU A 62 -7.21 4.43 -7.36
C GLU A 62 -8.19 3.24 -7.37
N ARG A 63 -8.52 2.69 -8.55
CA ARG A 63 -9.41 1.52 -8.69
C ARG A 63 -8.82 0.24 -8.09
N ASN A 64 -7.50 0.15 -7.98
CA ASN A 64 -6.80 -1.01 -7.41
C ASN A 64 -6.35 -0.79 -5.95
N LEU A 65 -6.82 0.30 -5.34
CA LEU A 65 -6.64 0.55 -3.92
C LEU A 65 -7.55 -0.38 -3.12
N ARG A 66 -6.99 -1.03 -2.10
CA ARG A 66 -7.75 -1.84 -1.16
C ARG A 66 -7.37 -1.52 0.28
N THR A 67 -8.37 -1.58 1.15
CA THR A 67 -8.16 -1.45 2.59
C THR A 67 -7.90 -2.83 3.17
N VAL A 68 -6.75 -3.00 3.82
CA VAL A 68 -6.43 -4.22 4.55
C VAL A 68 -6.34 -3.94 6.04
N PRO A 69 -6.81 -4.86 6.90
CA PRO A 69 -6.52 -4.77 8.32
C PRO A 69 -5.00 -4.81 8.48
N VAL A 70 -4.47 -3.86 9.23
CA VAL A 70 -3.14 -3.98 9.78
C VAL A 70 -3.22 -5.16 10.71
N THR A 71 -2.58 -6.26 10.33
CA THR A 71 -2.23 -7.29 11.28
C THR A 71 -1.22 -6.65 12.22
N THR A 72 -1.71 -5.97 13.26
CA THR A 72 -0.91 -5.76 14.46
C THR A 72 -0.75 -7.12 15.15
N GLU A 73 -0.07 -8.04 14.46
CA GLU A 73 0.84 -8.94 15.15
C GLU A 73 1.90 -8.03 15.77
N ARG A 74 1.55 -7.37 16.87
CA ARG A 74 2.50 -7.19 17.94
C ARG A 74 2.86 -8.63 18.29
N ARG A 75 3.86 -9.19 17.60
CA ARG A 75 4.43 -10.50 17.90
C ARG A 75 4.74 -10.43 19.38
N LYS A 76 3.88 -11.01 20.21
CA LYS A 76 4.23 -11.26 21.60
C LYS A 76 5.49 -12.09 21.48
N LEU A 77 6.60 -11.56 21.98
CA LEU A 77 7.81 -12.35 22.11
C LEU A 77 7.39 -13.66 22.79
N PRO A 78 7.71 -14.82 22.20
CA PRO A 78 7.45 -16.07 22.87
C PRO A 78 8.13 -16.04 24.25
N TRP A 79 7.53 -16.75 25.21
CA TRP A 79 7.83 -16.56 26.63
C TRP A 79 9.32 -16.78 26.94
N ASP A 80 9.94 -17.74 26.26
CA ASP A 80 11.36 -18.03 26.29
C ASP A 80 12.24 -16.82 25.93
N ALA A 81 11.90 -16.08 24.87
CA ALA A 81 12.61 -14.88 24.48
C ALA A 81 12.42 -13.73 25.49
N LEU A 82 11.24 -13.65 26.11
CA LEU A 82 10.97 -12.68 27.18
C LEU A 82 11.79 -12.99 28.44
N GLU A 83 11.90 -14.28 28.80
CA GLU A 83 12.66 -14.76 29.94
C GLU A 83 14.16 -14.53 29.75
N LEU A 84 14.69 -14.83 28.57
CA LEU A 84 16.09 -14.56 28.23
C LEU A 84 16.42 -13.05 28.34
N LEU A 85 15.53 -12.18 27.85
CA LEU A 85 15.70 -10.74 27.96
C LEU A 85 15.71 -10.26 29.41
N ARG A 86 14.81 -10.81 30.25
CA ARG A 86 14.77 -10.52 31.69
C ARG A 86 16.07 -10.93 32.38
N THR A 87 16.55 -12.14 32.11
CA THR A 87 17.80 -12.66 32.67
C THR A 87 18.99 -11.78 32.26
N LYS A 88 19.10 -11.39 30.99
CA LYS A 88 20.16 -10.50 30.51
C LYS A 88 20.13 -9.14 31.22
N ASN A 89 18.95 -8.55 31.33
CA ASN A 89 18.79 -7.24 31.96
C ASN A 89 19.06 -7.28 33.47
N ALA A 90 18.77 -8.40 34.14
CA ALA A 90 19.13 -8.62 35.54
C ALA A 90 20.66 -8.70 35.70
N ALA A 91 21.34 -9.49 34.86
CA ALA A 91 22.80 -9.60 34.89
C ALA A 91 23.50 -8.25 34.68
N LEU A 92 23.01 -7.42 33.74
CA LEU A 92 23.55 -6.07 33.49
C LEU A 92 23.34 -5.09 34.65
N ARG A 93 22.32 -5.29 35.48
CA ARG A 93 22.07 -4.46 36.67
C ARG A 93 22.89 -4.89 37.89
N HIS A 94 23.42 -6.11 37.85
CA HIS A 94 24.23 -6.70 38.91
C HIS A 94 25.74 -6.72 38.59
N ALA A 95 26.14 -6.19 37.42
CA ALA A 95 27.53 -5.93 37.04
C ALA A 95 27.92 -4.49 37.42
#